data_AF-A0A537W1H0-F1
#
_entry.id   AF-A0A537W1H0-F1
#
_cell.length_a   1.000
_cell.length_b   1.000
_cell.length_c   1.000
_cell.angle_alpha   90.00
_cell.angle_beta   90.00
_cell.angle_gamma   90.00
#
_symmetry.space_group_name_H-M   'P 1'
#
loop_
_entity.id
_entity.type
_entity.pdbx_description
1 polymer ?
#
loop_
_entity_poly.entity_id
_entity_poly.type
_entity_poly.pdbx_seq_one_letter_code
_entity_poly.pdbx_strand_id
1 'polypeptide(L)'
;MTQSDQLILDRGAQTGEAAPARQGGSAGASSAALGGAGDARGERAARRTLRAQVGRLERQLSAIVAERFPYIPASGAEGHAFEAGGEEPSCLGPSLLGLDQLERTRDRLAGRLQELRRLAAERDEHERSAHELLRLMKLEPGRFRDVRLPVSDLGQGGCGVWHVRPRLGLIGMLAGWWQLKLSSGCPLPMGSSPRGGPDSWS
;
A
#
# COMPACT_ATOMS: atom_id res chain seq x y z
N MET A 1 10.04 -6.40 -37.85
CA MET A 1 11.48 -6.71 -37.95
C MET A 1 12.03 -6.52 -36.56
N THR A 2 12.36 -7.51 -35.72
CA THR A 2 12.66 -8.96 -35.78
C THR A 2 12.25 -9.49 -34.38
N GLN A 3 11.48 -10.57 -34.19
CA GLN A 3 11.74 -12.00 -34.46
C GLN A 3 12.90 -12.59 -33.63
N SER A 4 12.60 -13.75 -33.02
CA SER A 4 13.48 -14.74 -32.35
C SER A 4 13.76 -14.52 -30.86
N ASP A 5 13.58 -15.48 -29.94
CA ASP A 5 13.64 -16.94 -30.12
C ASP A 5 12.81 -17.69 -29.05
N GLN A 6 11.93 -18.60 -29.50
CA GLN A 6 11.39 -19.74 -28.75
C GLN A 6 12.14 -20.98 -29.23
N LEU A 7 12.51 -21.90 -28.34
CA LEU A 7 12.66 -23.37 -28.50
C LEU A 7 13.56 -23.88 -27.34
N ILE A 8 13.32 -24.98 -26.62
CA ILE A 8 13.10 -26.37 -27.09
C ILE A 8 12.32 -27.18 -26.03
N LEU A 9 11.38 -27.99 -26.52
CA LEU A 9 10.68 -29.10 -25.88
C LEU A 9 11.51 -30.42 -25.97
N ASP A 10 11.45 -31.19 -24.87
CA ASP A 10 11.27 -32.66 -24.80
C ASP A 10 12.33 -33.66 -25.34
N ARG A 11 12.84 -34.52 -24.43
CA ARG A 11 13.25 -35.94 -24.62
C ARG A 11 13.77 -36.51 -23.29
N GLY A 12 13.42 -37.68 -22.78
CA GLY A 12 12.53 -38.75 -23.21
C GLY A 12 12.72 -39.98 -22.29
N ALA A 13 11.69 -40.85 -22.24
CA ALA A 13 11.67 -42.30 -22.02
C ALA A 13 12.67 -42.95 -21.01
N GLN A 14 12.18 -43.47 -19.88
CA GLN A 14 11.74 -44.87 -19.67
C GLN A 14 12.83 -45.96 -19.73
N THR A 15 13.00 -46.71 -18.63
CA THR A 15 13.17 -48.18 -18.48
C THR A 15 13.64 -48.45 -17.04
N GLY A 16 13.22 -49.46 -16.29
CA GLY A 16 12.35 -50.59 -16.55
C GLY A 16 11.99 -51.30 -15.23
N GLU A 17 11.17 -52.32 -15.43
CA GLU A 17 10.48 -53.20 -14.51
C GLU A 17 11.39 -54.05 -13.61
N ALA A 18 10.97 -54.31 -12.36
CA ALA A 18 11.19 -55.57 -11.64
C ALA A 18 10.35 -55.63 -10.35
N ALA A 19 9.32 -56.49 -10.34
CA ALA A 19 8.78 -57.10 -9.12
C ALA A 19 9.64 -58.36 -8.81
N PRO A 20 9.70 -58.83 -7.54
CA PRO A 20 8.67 -59.78 -7.12
C PRO A 20 8.34 -59.84 -5.60
N ALA A 21 7.27 -60.60 -5.36
CA ALA A 21 7.00 -61.48 -4.21
C ALA A 21 6.44 -60.93 -2.89
N ARG A 22 5.44 -61.69 -2.43
CA ARG A 22 4.57 -61.49 -1.28
C ARG A 22 5.25 -61.90 0.03
N GLN A 23 4.93 -61.17 1.10
CA GLN A 23 4.80 -61.57 2.51
C GLN A 23 4.15 -60.35 3.20
N GLY A 24 2.95 -60.39 3.79
CA GLY A 24 2.47 -61.34 4.78
C GLY A 24 2.60 -60.69 6.17
N GLY A 25 1.53 -60.05 6.65
CA GLY A 25 1.30 -59.82 8.08
C GLY A 25 1.83 -58.52 8.72
N SER A 26 0.90 -57.75 9.29
CA SER A 26 1.06 -56.74 10.36
C SER A 26 1.85 -55.43 10.10
N ALA A 27 1.45 -54.63 9.12
CA ALA A 27 1.97 -53.25 8.94
C ALA A 27 0.90 -52.14 8.98
N GLY A 28 -0.31 -52.44 9.45
CA GLY A 28 -1.41 -51.45 9.49
C GLY A 28 -1.23 -50.32 10.52
N ALA A 29 -0.54 -50.60 11.64
CA ALA A 29 -0.39 -49.63 12.73
C ALA A 29 0.82 -48.69 12.57
N SER A 30 1.91 -49.14 11.93
CA SER A 30 3.11 -48.30 11.73
C SER A 30 2.96 -47.26 10.61
N SER A 31 2.16 -47.56 9.57
CA SER A 31 1.96 -46.61 8.46
C SER A 31 1.11 -45.40 8.87
N ALA A 32 0.09 -45.59 9.71
CA ALA A 32 -0.73 -44.49 10.23
C ALA A 32 0.05 -43.56 11.18
N ALA A 33 0.94 -44.11 12.02
CA ALA A 33 1.79 -43.32 12.92
C ALA A 33 2.88 -42.52 12.17
N LEU A 34 3.45 -43.08 11.10
CA LEU A 34 4.42 -42.38 10.24
C LEU A 34 3.74 -41.31 9.36
N GLY A 35 2.50 -41.55 8.91
CA GLY A 35 1.69 -40.57 8.18
C GLY A 35 1.39 -39.32 9.01
N GLY A 36 0.88 -39.49 10.24
CA GLY A 36 0.57 -38.37 11.13
C GLY A 36 1.79 -37.55 11.56
N ALA A 37 2.96 -38.19 11.70
CA ALA A 37 4.21 -37.47 11.99
C ALA A 37 4.72 -36.66 10.79
N GLY A 38 4.54 -37.18 9.57
CA GLY A 38 4.81 -36.47 8.32
C GLY A 38 3.91 -35.25 8.14
N ASP A 39 2.60 -35.41 8.37
CA ASP A 39 1.61 -34.34 8.28
C ASP A 39 1.88 -33.24 9.30
N ALA A 40 2.15 -33.59 10.57
CA ALA A 40 2.50 -32.63 11.59
C ALA A 40 3.82 -31.90 11.31
N ARG A 41 4.79 -32.54 10.64
CA ARG A 41 6.06 -31.90 10.22
C ARG A 41 5.82 -30.95 9.04
N GLY A 42 5.01 -31.37 8.08
CA GLY A 42 4.57 -30.57 6.93
C GLY A 42 3.81 -29.31 7.39
N GLU A 43 2.85 -29.46 8.28
CA GLU A 43 2.08 -28.34 8.84
C GLU A 43 2.98 -27.36 9.59
N ARG A 44 3.92 -27.86 10.42
CA ARG A 44 4.91 -27.01 11.10
C ARG A 44 5.78 -26.24 10.11
N ALA A 45 6.19 -26.86 9.00
CA ALA A 45 6.93 -26.19 7.94
C ALA A 45 6.07 -25.13 7.22
N ALA A 46 4.83 -25.46 6.87
CA ALA A 46 3.89 -24.52 6.25
C ALA A 46 3.63 -23.29 7.14
N ARG A 47 3.39 -23.51 8.43
CA ARG A 47 3.20 -22.44 9.43
C ARG A 47 4.44 -21.53 9.53
N ARG A 48 5.66 -22.08 9.50
CA ARG A 48 6.90 -21.29 9.49
C ARG A 48 7.00 -20.44 8.23
N THR A 49 6.70 -21.01 7.06
CA THR A 49 6.70 -20.29 5.79
C THR A 49 5.69 -19.15 5.78
N LEU A 50 4.45 -19.38 6.20
CA LEU A 50 3.42 -18.34 6.26
C LEU A 50 3.79 -17.21 7.22
N ARG A 51 4.33 -17.52 8.40
CA ARG A 51 4.82 -16.48 9.33
C ARG A 51 5.96 -15.65 8.72
N ALA A 52 6.86 -16.27 7.97
CA ALA A 52 7.90 -15.55 7.26
C ALA A 52 7.34 -14.64 6.16
N GLN A 53 6.28 -15.07 5.47
CA GLN A 53 5.57 -14.24 4.49
C GLN A 53 4.87 -13.06 5.15
N VAL A 54 4.12 -13.29 6.24
CA VAL A 54 3.46 -12.24 7.04
C VAL A 54 4.48 -11.21 7.50
N GLY A 55 5.57 -11.64 8.14
CA GLY A 55 6.60 -10.71 8.61
C GLY A 55 7.30 -9.94 7.47
N ARG A 56 7.36 -10.50 6.25
CA ARG A 56 7.84 -9.76 5.07
C ARG A 56 6.85 -8.69 4.64
N LEU A 57 5.55 -9.02 4.57
CA LEU A 57 4.50 -8.08 4.18
C LEU A 57 4.39 -6.93 5.19
N GLU A 58 4.46 -7.22 6.49
CA GLU A 58 4.46 -6.20 7.54
C GLU A 58 5.64 -5.23 7.39
N ARG A 59 6.86 -5.74 7.14
CA ARG A 59 8.02 -4.87 6.88
C ARG A 59 7.82 -4.00 5.64
N GLN A 60 7.24 -4.54 4.58
CA GLN A 60 6.96 -3.77 3.36
C GLN A 60 5.91 -2.68 3.59
N LEU A 61 4.86 -2.98 4.35
CA LEU A 61 3.86 -1.99 4.75
C LEU A 61 4.50 -0.87 5.57
N SER A 62 5.27 -1.22 6.61
CA SER A 62 5.97 -0.23 7.43
C SER A 62 6.93 0.63 6.62
N ALA A 63 7.61 0.06 5.62
CA ALA A 63 8.50 0.82 4.74
C ALA A 63 7.74 1.88 3.93
N ILE A 64 6.62 1.51 3.30
CA ILE A 64 5.80 2.46 2.50
C ILE A 64 5.24 3.56 3.40
N VAL A 65 4.73 3.21 4.57
CA VAL A 65 4.19 4.19 5.52
C VAL A 65 5.29 5.15 5.99
N ALA A 66 6.46 4.63 6.35
CA ALA A 66 7.59 5.45 6.78
C ALA A 66 8.10 6.39 5.68
N GLU A 67 8.12 5.93 4.43
CA GLU A 67 8.55 6.74 3.27
C GLU A 67 7.54 7.84 2.94
N ARG A 68 6.23 7.59 3.13
CA ARG A 68 5.15 8.45 2.63
C ARG A 68 4.39 9.22 3.71
N PHE A 69 4.80 9.11 4.96
CA PHE A 69 4.31 9.98 6.02
C PHE A 69 4.70 11.45 5.73
N PRO A 70 3.79 12.43 5.90
CA PRO A 70 2.46 12.35 6.51
C PRO A 70 1.30 12.06 5.54
N TYR A 71 1.56 11.93 4.24
CA TYR A 71 0.51 11.85 3.21
C TYR A 71 -0.20 10.50 3.15
N ILE A 72 0.49 9.42 3.50
CA ILE A 72 -0.10 8.11 3.72
C ILE A 72 -0.04 7.84 5.22
N PRO A 73 -1.15 7.98 5.96
CA PRO A 73 -1.14 7.71 7.39
C PRO A 73 -0.94 6.22 7.64
N ALA A 74 -0.33 5.91 8.79
CA ALA A 74 -0.34 4.57 9.34
C ALA A 74 -1.78 4.22 9.73
N SER A 75 -2.61 3.74 8.79
CA SER A 75 -4.00 3.41 9.13
C SER A 75 -4.04 2.40 10.30
N GLY A 76 -4.67 2.79 11.39
CA GLY A 76 -4.57 2.13 12.69
C GLY A 76 -4.69 3.10 13.88
N ALA A 77 -4.49 4.40 13.67
CA ALA A 77 -4.73 5.41 14.70
C ALA A 77 -6.16 6.00 14.68
N GLU A 78 -6.79 6.12 13.51
CA GLU A 78 -8.21 6.45 13.41
C GLU A 78 -9.09 5.19 13.37
N GLY A 79 -9.77 4.91 14.48
CA GLY A 79 -11.09 4.29 14.42
C GLY A 79 -11.18 2.78 14.21
N HIS A 80 -10.27 2.00 14.79
CA HIS A 80 -10.78 0.84 15.53
C HIS A 80 -11.01 1.30 16.96
N ALA A 81 -12.06 2.11 17.15
CA ALA A 81 -12.91 1.87 18.30
C ALA A 81 -13.21 0.38 18.23
N PHE A 82 -12.56 -0.37 19.10
CA PHE A 82 -12.94 -1.73 19.40
C PHE A 82 -14.41 -1.61 19.78
N GLU A 83 -15.30 -1.87 18.83
CA GLU A 83 -16.71 -2.05 19.09
C GLU A 83 -16.77 -3.20 20.10
N ALA A 84 -16.85 -2.81 21.37
CA ALA A 84 -17.16 -3.66 22.48
C ALA A 84 -18.60 -4.14 22.27
N GLY A 85 -18.78 -5.13 21.40
CA GLY A 85 -20.10 -5.51 20.92
C GLY A 85 -20.08 -6.62 19.89
N GLY A 86 -19.26 -7.65 20.08
CA GLY A 86 -19.32 -8.87 19.29
C GLY A 86 -18.65 -10.00 20.04
N GLU A 87 -19.46 -10.92 20.56
CA GLU A 87 -19.04 -12.18 21.18
C GLU A 87 -18.02 -12.92 20.30
N GLU A 88 -16.74 -12.75 20.60
CA GLU A 88 -15.70 -13.70 20.23
C GLU A 88 -15.19 -14.31 21.54
N PRO A 89 -15.20 -15.65 21.68
CA PRO A 89 -14.75 -16.31 22.88
C PRO A 89 -13.29 -15.91 23.14
N SER A 90 -13.10 -15.13 24.21
CA SER A 90 -11.80 -14.75 24.72
C SER A 90 -11.08 -16.01 25.22
N CYS A 91 -10.37 -16.67 24.31
CA CYS A 91 -9.39 -17.69 24.65
C CYS A 91 -8.17 -16.96 25.23
N LEU A 92 -8.22 -16.77 26.55
CA LEU A 92 -7.17 -16.24 27.42
C LEU A 92 -5.93 -17.14 27.37
N GLY A 93 -4.94 -16.77 26.54
CA GLY A 93 -3.60 -17.33 26.51
C GLY A 93 -2.86 -17.02 25.20
N PRO A 94 -1.51 -17.01 25.17
CA PRO A 94 -0.74 -16.86 23.94
C PRO A 94 -0.96 -18.10 23.05
N SER A 95 -2.01 -18.05 22.22
CA SER A 95 -2.31 -19.10 21.26
C SER A 95 -1.61 -18.82 19.94
N LEU A 96 -0.91 -19.82 19.42
CA LEU A 96 -0.29 -19.74 18.11
C LEU A 96 -1.38 -19.83 17.03
N LEU A 97 -1.60 -18.73 16.30
CA LEU A 97 -2.51 -18.61 15.15
C LEU A 97 -2.52 -19.89 14.28
N GLY A 98 -3.71 -20.45 14.04
CA GLY A 98 -3.94 -21.58 13.13
C GLY A 98 -3.44 -21.31 11.69
N LEU A 99 -3.34 -22.36 10.86
CA LEU A 99 -2.90 -22.22 9.47
C LEU A 99 -3.83 -21.29 8.68
N ASP A 100 -5.15 -21.54 8.72
CA ASP A 100 -6.17 -20.70 8.09
C ASP A 100 -6.10 -19.23 8.54
N GLN A 101 -5.85 -19.01 9.84
CA GLN A 101 -5.78 -17.67 10.38
C GLN A 101 -4.53 -16.93 9.88
N LEU A 102 -3.41 -17.63 9.70
CA LEU A 102 -2.20 -17.06 9.09
C LEU A 102 -2.41 -16.75 7.61
N GLU A 103 -3.14 -17.59 6.88
CA GLU A 103 -3.48 -17.33 5.47
C GLU A 103 -4.39 -16.10 5.34
N ARG A 104 -5.46 -16.03 6.13
CA ARG A 104 -6.33 -14.84 6.18
C ARG A 104 -5.55 -13.57 6.54
N THR A 105 -4.60 -13.67 7.47
CA THR A 105 -3.74 -12.55 7.86
C THR A 105 -2.83 -12.13 6.71
N ARG A 106 -2.19 -13.10 6.03
CA ARG A 106 -1.37 -12.85 4.84
C ARG A 106 -2.17 -12.16 3.75
N ASP A 107 -3.37 -12.63 3.44
CA ASP A 107 -4.19 -12.10 2.35
C ASP A 107 -4.71 -10.69 2.68
N ARG A 108 -5.11 -10.44 3.93
CA ARG A 108 -5.44 -9.09 4.41
C ARG A 108 -4.24 -8.15 4.27
N LEU A 109 -3.05 -8.56 4.68
CA LEU A 109 -1.84 -7.74 4.56
C LEU A 109 -1.43 -7.51 3.11
N ALA A 110 -1.55 -8.53 2.25
CA ALA A 110 -1.26 -8.42 0.83
C ALA A 110 -2.22 -7.43 0.14
N GLY A 111 -3.52 -7.51 0.42
CA GLY A 111 -4.50 -6.55 -0.08
C GLY A 111 -4.22 -5.12 0.39
N ARG A 112 -3.92 -4.95 1.69
CA ARG A 112 -3.54 -3.65 2.24
C ARG A 112 -2.27 -3.08 1.60
N LEU A 113 -1.28 -3.93 1.33
CA LEU A 113 -0.03 -3.53 0.70
C LEU A 113 -0.25 -3.07 -0.75
N GLN A 114 -1.10 -3.75 -1.50
CA GLN A 114 -1.47 -3.32 -2.85
C GLN A 114 -2.17 -1.97 -2.82
N GLU A 115 -3.09 -1.76 -1.88
CA GLU A 115 -3.78 -0.49 -1.73
C GLU A 115 -2.83 0.67 -1.39
N LEU A 116 -1.92 0.48 -0.42
CA LEU A 116 -0.94 1.51 -0.09
C LEU A 116 0.02 1.81 -1.25
N ARG A 117 0.41 0.80 -2.04
CA ARG A 117 1.20 1.00 -3.26
C ARG A 117 0.44 1.81 -4.31
N ARG A 118 -0.85 1.54 -4.49
CA ARG A 118 -1.71 2.30 -5.41
C ARG A 118 -1.78 3.76 -4.99
N LEU A 119 -2.07 4.03 -3.72
CA LEU A 119 -2.12 5.39 -3.18
C LEU A 119 -0.78 6.11 -3.31
N ALA A 120 0.35 5.43 -3.05
CA ALA A 120 1.68 5.99 -3.24
C ALA A 120 1.94 6.35 -4.71
N ALA A 121 1.57 5.49 -5.66
CA ALA A 121 1.74 5.74 -7.09
C ALA A 121 0.86 6.90 -7.59
N GLU A 122 -0.39 6.97 -7.14
CA GLU A 122 -1.29 8.11 -7.44
C GLU A 122 -0.71 9.42 -6.90
N ARG A 123 -0.14 9.36 -5.70
CA ARG A 123 0.52 10.51 -5.09
C ARG A 123 1.75 10.96 -5.89
N ASP A 124 2.58 10.02 -6.33
CA ASP A 124 3.74 10.31 -7.19
C ASP A 124 3.35 10.95 -8.51
N GLU A 125 2.26 10.49 -9.13
CA GLU A 125 1.75 11.09 -10.36
C GLU A 125 1.27 12.52 -10.14
N HIS A 126 0.57 12.76 -9.03
CA HIS A 126 0.13 14.09 -8.65
C HIS A 126 1.32 15.04 -8.44
N GLU A 127 2.34 14.60 -7.70
CA GLU A 127 3.55 15.40 -7.44
C GLU A 127 4.34 15.68 -8.73
N ARG A 128 4.44 14.70 -9.64
CA ARG A 128 5.07 14.89 -10.95
C ARG A 128 4.31 15.92 -11.79
N SER A 129 2.98 15.83 -11.82
CA SER A 129 2.12 16.77 -12.53
C SER A 129 2.23 18.18 -11.96
N ALA A 130 2.25 18.31 -10.63
CA ALA A 130 2.45 19.59 -9.94
C ALA A 130 3.81 20.22 -10.23
N HIS A 131 4.88 19.42 -10.26
CA HIS A 131 6.22 19.89 -10.65
C HIS A 131 6.27 20.36 -12.09
N GLU A 132 5.60 19.67 -13.00
CA GLU A 132 5.54 20.08 -14.40
C GLU A 132 4.76 21.39 -14.55
N LEU A 133 3.62 21.52 -13.87
CA LEU A 133 2.89 22.79 -13.81
C LEU A 133 3.76 23.93 -13.29
N LEU A 134 4.54 23.71 -12.22
CA LEU A 134 5.46 24.72 -11.70
C LEU A 134 6.52 25.12 -12.72
N ARG A 135 7.05 24.17 -13.51
CA ARG A 135 7.99 24.47 -14.60
C ARG A 135 7.34 25.34 -15.67
N LEU A 136 6.13 24.98 -16.10
CA LEU A 136 5.38 25.77 -17.07
C LEU A 136 5.06 27.18 -16.56
N MET A 137 4.69 27.32 -15.28
CA MET A 137 4.47 28.62 -14.64
C MET A 137 5.73 29.49 -14.60
N LYS A 138 6.94 28.88 -14.52
CA LYS A 138 8.21 29.61 -14.56
C LYS A 138 8.58 30.06 -15.98
N LEU A 139 8.28 29.24 -16.99
CA LEU A 139 8.56 29.54 -18.41
C LEU A 139 7.57 30.57 -18.98
N GLU A 140 6.28 30.38 -18.73
CA GLU A 140 5.19 31.19 -19.29
C GLU A 140 4.27 31.76 -18.20
N PRO A 141 4.78 32.56 -17.25
CA PRO A 141 4.00 33.01 -16.09
C PRO A 141 2.70 33.74 -16.46
N GLY A 142 2.68 34.53 -17.53
CA GLY A 142 1.48 35.27 -17.97
C GLY A 142 0.30 34.39 -18.37
N ARG A 143 0.57 33.17 -18.85
CA ARG A 143 -0.46 32.19 -19.23
C ARG A 143 -1.09 31.52 -18.01
N PHE A 144 -0.37 31.48 -16.89
CA PHE A 144 -0.79 30.85 -15.64
C PHE A 144 -1.09 31.88 -14.53
N ARG A 145 -1.52 33.10 -14.88
CA ARG A 145 -1.80 34.20 -13.94
C ARG A 145 -2.88 33.87 -12.90
N ASP A 146 -3.86 33.06 -13.29
CA ASP A 146 -5.02 32.70 -12.46
C ASP A 146 -4.81 31.36 -11.73
N VAL A 147 -3.66 30.71 -11.93
CA VAL A 147 -3.34 29.41 -11.33
C VAL A 147 -2.72 29.60 -9.95
N ARG A 148 -3.21 28.79 -9.01
CA ARG A 148 -2.69 28.66 -7.66
C ARG A 148 -2.18 27.25 -7.47
N LEU A 149 -0.90 27.11 -7.14
CA LEU A 149 -0.27 25.82 -6.91
C LEU A 149 0.18 25.72 -5.44
N PRO A 150 -0.50 24.93 -4.61
CA PRO A 150 -0.11 24.68 -3.23
C PRO A 150 1.29 24.07 -3.14
N VAL A 151 2.05 24.42 -2.10
CA VAL A 151 3.33 23.76 -1.80
C VAL A 151 3.13 22.29 -1.41
N SER A 152 1.99 21.97 -0.77
CA SER A 152 1.61 20.61 -0.42
C SER A 152 1.53 19.69 -1.63
N ASP A 153 1.20 20.21 -2.81
CA ASP A 153 1.00 19.40 -4.02
C ASP A 153 2.35 19.00 -4.65
N LEU A 154 3.44 19.68 -4.27
CA LEU A 154 4.80 19.40 -4.72
C LEU A 154 5.52 18.32 -3.88
N GLY A 155 4.82 17.68 -2.94
CA GLY A 155 5.42 16.75 -1.98
C GLY A 155 6.25 17.42 -0.88
N GLN A 156 6.40 18.74 -0.95
CA GLN A 156 7.11 19.54 0.04
C GLN A 156 6.19 19.80 1.23
N GLY A 157 6.64 19.42 2.43
CA GLY A 157 5.98 19.85 3.65
C GLY A 157 6.00 21.38 3.75
N GLY A 158 4.94 21.96 4.31
CA GLY A 158 4.86 23.39 4.57
C GLY A 158 3.57 24.03 4.09
N CYS A 159 3.45 25.30 4.38
CA CYS A 159 2.30 26.10 4.04
C CYS A 159 2.68 27.17 3.01
N GLY A 160 1.90 27.24 1.95
CA GLY A 160 2.07 28.28 0.96
C GLY A 160 1.47 27.93 -0.39
N VAL A 161 1.38 28.96 -1.22
CA VAL A 161 0.79 28.86 -2.55
C VAL A 161 1.66 29.65 -3.53
N TRP A 162 2.11 28.96 -4.57
CA TRP A 162 2.69 29.58 -5.75
C TRP A 162 1.59 30.22 -6.57
N HIS A 163 1.74 31.50 -6.87
CA HIS A 163 0.85 32.23 -7.76
C HIS A 163 1.65 33.28 -8.54
N VAL A 164 1.16 33.63 -9.72
CA VAL A 164 1.82 34.63 -10.56
C VAL A 164 1.21 36.01 -10.26
N ARG A 165 2.07 37.05 -10.20
CA ARG A 165 1.65 38.45 -10.07
C ARG A 165 2.32 39.31 -11.14
N PRO A 166 1.63 40.34 -11.66
CA PRO A 166 2.28 41.33 -12.50
C PRO A 166 3.24 42.21 -11.67
N ARG A 167 4.40 42.55 -12.24
CA ARG A 167 5.37 43.48 -11.67
C ARG A 167 4.92 44.92 -11.95
N LEU A 168 4.85 45.80 -10.96
CA LEU A 168 4.34 47.18 -11.13
C LEU A 168 2.83 47.27 -11.47
N GLY A 169 2.02 46.31 -10.99
CA GLY A 169 0.55 46.39 -11.08
C GLY A 169 0.02 46.31 -12.53
N LEU A 170 -0.93 47.17 -12.88
CA LEU A 170 -1.58 47.20 -14.21
C LEU A 170 -0.59 47.40 -15.36
N ILE A 171 0.48 48.19 -15.17
CA ILE A 171 1.50 48.43 -16.19
C ILE A 171 2.25 47.13 -16.51
N GLY A 172 2.61 46.35 -15.48
CA GLY A 172 3.23 45.04 -15.68
C GLY A 172 2.33 44.05 -16.39
N MET A 173 1.04 44.11 -16.13
CA MET A 173 0.07 43.25 -16.82
C MET A 173 0.05 43.56 -18.32
N LEU A 174 0.05 44.84 -18.70
CA LEU A 174 0.08 45.27 -20.10
C LEU A 174 1.43 45.01 -20.78
N ALA A 175 2.54 45.13 -20.05
CA ALA A 175 3.89 44.88 -20.55
C ALA A 175 4.31 43.41 -20.52
N GLY A 176 3.46 42.51 -20.01
CA GLY A 176 3.78 41.09 -19.86
C GLY A 176 4.86 40.79 -18.80
N TRP A 177 5.09 41.71 -17.87
CA TRP A 177 6.09 41.57 -16.81
C TRP A 177 5.51 40.80 -15.64
N TRP A 178 5.57 39.48 -15.71
CA TRP A 178 5.04 38.59 -14.68
C TRP A 178 6.15 38.05 -13.76
N GLN A 179 5.81 37.82 -12.50
CA GLN A 179 6.69 37.21 -11.52
C GLN A 179 5.94 36.11 -10.77
N LEU A 180 6.57 34.94 -10.69
CA LEU A 180 6.10 33.85 -9.84
C LEU A 180 6.47 34.16 -8.38
N LYS A 181 5.47 34.18 -7.49
CA LYS A 181 5.64 34.45 -6.07
C LYS A 181 5.14 33.28 -5.25
N LEU A 182 5.89 32.91 -4.23
CA LEU A 182 5.45 32.00 -3.18
C LEU A 182 4.90 32.85 -2.03
N SER A 183 3.61 32.73 -1.75
CA SER A 183 3.08 33.24 -0.49
C SER A 183 3.33 32.20 0.59
N SER A 184 4.09 32.55 1.62
CA SER A 184 4.37 31.72 2.80
C SER A 184 3.22 31.70 3.82
N GLY A 185 1.98 31.94 3.37
CA GLY A 185 0.83 31.98 4.27
C GLY A 185 0.55 30.59 4.81
N CYS A 186 0.85 30.37 6.10
CA CYS A 186 0.19 29.34 6.89
C CYS A 186 -1.23 29.81 7.16
N PRO A 187 -2.27 29.25 6.51
CA PRO A 187 -3.59 29.33 7.11
C PRO A 187 -3.45 28.59 8.44
N LEU A 188 -3.57 29.32 9.56
CA LEU A 188 -3.78 28.71 10.86
C LEU A 188 -4.90 27.67 10.71
N PRO A 189 -4.83 26.52 11.41
CA PRO A 189 -5.80 25.44 11.25
C PRO A 189 -7.22 26.01 11.34
N MET A 190 -7.96 25.96 10.22
CA MET A 190 -9.40 26.12 10.27
C MET A 190 -9.89 24.98 11.14
N GLY A 191 -10.24 25.29 12.39
CA GLY A 191 -11.02 24.40 13.21
C GLY A 191 -12.21 23.94 12.39
N SER A 192 -12.38 22.63 12.32
CA SER A 192 -13.56 21.96 11.77
C SER A 192 -14.79 22.70 12.31
N SER A 193 -15.44 23.51 11.48
CA SER A 193 -16.76 24.02 11.84
C SER A 193 -17.63 22.78 12.06
N PRO A 194 -18.23 22.59 13.24
CA PRO A 194 -19.24 21.56 13.39
C PRO A 194 -20.30 21.86 12.34
N ARG A 195 -20.49 20.91 11.44
CA ARG A 195 -21.57 20.90 10.47
C ARG A 195 -22.85 21.13 11.27
N GLY A 196 -23.44 22.33 11.12
CA GLY A 196 -24.69 22.69 11.76
C GLY A 196 -25.71 21.60 11.48
N GLY A 197 -26.21 20.97 12.54
CA GLY A 197 -27.36 20.10 12.46
C GLY A 197 -28.57 20.94 12.03
N PRO A 198 -29.48 20.40 11.21
CA PRO A 198 -30.62 21.15 10.73
C PRO A 198 -31.57 21.52 11.88
N ASP A 199 -31.82 22.82 12.00
CA ASP A 199 -32.87 23.42 12.80
C ASP A 199 -34.22 22.89 12.32
N SER A 200 -34.81 21.97 13.08
CA SER A 200 -36.20 21.55 12.89
C SER A 200 -37.11 22.58 13.56
N TRP A 201 -37.74 23.42 12.75
CA TRP A 201 -38.95 24.15 13.14
C TRP A 201 -40.15 23.21 12.99
N SER A 202 -40.79 22.87 14.10
CA SER A 202 -42.23 22.58 14.24
C SER A 202 -42.59 22.54 15.71
#